data_AF-A0A318CRK6-F1
#
_entry.id   AF-A0A318CRK6-F1
#
_cell.length_a   1.000
_cell.length_b   1.000
_cell.length_c   1.000
_cell.angle_alpha   90.00
_cell.angle_beta   90.00
_cell.angle_gamma   90.00
#
_symmetry.space_group_name_H-M   'P 1'
#
loop_
_entity.id
_entity.type
_entity.pdbx_description
1 polymer ?
#
loop_
_entity_poly.entity_id
_entity_poly.type
_entity_poly.pdbx_seq_one_letter_code
_entity_poly.pdbx_strand_id
1 'polypeptide(L)'
;MKEETGEEKKYFFDRPRNFKTVFGCFLSVLTGLLVAEFFIHKHAHFSWEEWPEFYAVFGFVVLVLIVLAAKYILRPIVERREDYYD
;
A
#
# COMPACT_ATOMS: atom_id res chain seq x y z
N MET A 1 -41.10 -18.58 -14.00
CA MET A 1 -39.95 -18.26 -13.13
C MET A 1 -38.72 -18.34 -14.01
N LYS A 2 -38.19 -17.20 -14.46
CA LYS A 2 -37.02 -17.16 -15.36
C LYS A 2 -35.78 -17.15 -14.48
N GLU A 3 -34.98 -18.19 -14.58
CA GLU A 3 -33.66 -18.25 -13.96
C GLU A 3 -32.73 -17.38 -14.80
N GLU A 4 -32.38 -16.21 -14.26
CA GLU A 4 -31.38 -15.32 -14.82
C GLU A 4 -30.01 -15.90 -14.39
N THR A 5 -29.43 -16.77 -15.22
CA THR A 5 -28.01 -17.14 -15.08
C THR A 5 -27.17 -15.90 -15.36
N GLY A 6 -26.86 -15.15 -14.30
CA GLY A 6 -25.90 -14.05 -14.39
C GLY A 6 -24.55 -14.58 -14.82
N GLU A 7 -24.08 -14.21 -16.00
CA GLU A 7 -22.70 -14.45 -16.42
C GLU A 7 -21.78 -13.87 -15.34
N GLU A 8 -21.03 -14.74 -14.66
CA GLU A 8 -20.02 -14.29 -13.70
C GLU A 8 -18.99 -13.42 -14.43
N LYS A 9 -19.01 -12.11 -14.13
CA LYS A 9 -18.06 -11.16 -14.69
C LYS A 9 -16.66 -11.49 -14.15
N LYS A 10 -15.88 -12.20 -14.95
CA LYS A 10 -14.49 -12.54 -14.62
C LYS A 10 -13.65 -11.27 -14.56
N TYR A 11 -13.23 -10.85 -13.36
CA TYR A 11 -12.43 -9.65 -13.20
C TYR A 11 -10.99 -9.88 -13.63
N PHE A 12 -10.32 -8.83 -14.09
CA PHE A 12 -8.93 -8.89 -14.55
C PHE A 12 -7.97 -9.42 -13.46
N PHE A 13 -8.27 -9.13 -12.19
CA PHE A 13 -7.48 -9.53 -11.03
C PHE A 13 -7.84 -10.90 -10.45
N ASP A 14 -8.92 -11.55 -10.89
CA ASP A 14 -9.30 -12.90 -10.44
C ASP A 14 -8.30 -13.95 -10.95
N ARG A 15 -7.54 -13.63 -12.00
CA ARG A 15 -6.50 -14.50 -12.51
C ARG A 15 -5.22 -14.27 -11.70
N PRO A 16 -4.73 -15.28 -10.95
CA PRO A 16 -3.51 -15.13 -10.13
C PRO A 16 -2.28 -14.79 -10.97
N ARG A 17 -2.30 -15.11 -12.27
CA ARG A 17 -1.24 -14.74 -13.23
C ARG A 17 -1.17 -13.22 -13.44
N ASN A 18 -2.31 -12.56 -13.60
CA ASN A 18 -2.36 -11.12 -13.86
C ASN A 18 -1.91 -10.33 -12.64
N PHE A 19 -2.34 -10.74 -11.45
CA PHE A 19 -1.88 -10.15 -10.19
C PHE A 19 -0.35 -10.26 -10.03
N LYS A 20 0.22 -11.45 -10.28
CA LYS A 20 1.68 -11.65 -10.22
C LYS A 20 2.44 -10.77 -11.21
N THR A 21 1.92 -10.59 -12.43
CA THR A 21 2.54 -9.69 -13.42
C THR A 21 2.49 -8.23 -12.98
N VAL A 22 1.32 -7.75 -12.51
CA VAL A 22 1.17 -6.36 -12.05
C VAL A 22 2.04 -6.10 -10.82
N PHE A 23 2.05 -7.03 -9.86
CA PHE A 23 2.88 -6.94 -8.67
C PHE A 23 4.37 -6.98 -8.99
N GLY A 24 4.79 -7.86 -9.91
CA GLY A 24 6.17 -7.91 -10.39
C GLY A 24 6.59 -6.62 -11.11
N CYS A 25 5.72 -6.05 -11.94
CA CYS A 25 5.93 -4.76 -12.59
C CYS A 25 6.09 -3.65 -11.55
N PHE A 26 5.18 -3.58 -10.57
CA PHE A 26 5.26 -2.63 -9.47
C PHE A 26 6.58 -2.73 -8.70
N LEU A 27 7.00 -3.95 -8.31
CA LEU A 27 8.28 -4.17 -7.64
C LEU A 27 9.48 -3.78 -8.51
N SER A 28 9.42 -4.02 -9.82
CA SER A 28 10.49 -3.62 -10.74
C SER A 28 10.65 -2.11 -10.82
N VAL A 29 9.54 -1.36 -10.89
CA VAL A 29 9.55 0.11 -10.89
C VAL A 29 10.07 0.66 -9.57
N LEU A 30 9.63 0.10 -8.45
CA LEU A 30 10.13 0.45 -7.11
C LEU A 30 11.65 0.26 -7.01
N THR A 31 12.15 -0.89 -7.43
CA THR A 31 13.58 -1.19 -7.41
C THR A 31 14.35 -0.25 -8.33
N GLY A 32 13.80 0.06 -9.52
CA GLY A 32 14.39 1.03 -10.44
C GLY A 32 14.48 2.44 -9.85
N LEU A 33 13.43 2.88 -9.13
CA LEU A 33 13.44 4.16 -8.42
C LEU A 33 14.50 4.20 -7.31
N LEU A 34 14.63 3.14 -6.51
CA LEU A 34 15.66 3.04 -5.48
C LEU A 34 17.06 3.11 -6.07
N VAL A 35 17.30 2.41 -7.18
CA VAL A 35 18.59 2.47 -7.88
C VAL A 35 18.85 3.87 -8.44
N ALA A 36 17.83 4.53 -9.01
CA ALA A 36 17.95 5.90 -9.52
C ALA A 36 18.32 6.91 -8.41
N GLU A 37 17.90 6.65 -7.17
CA GLU A 37 18.23 7.48 -6.00
C GLU A 37 19.75 7.54 -5.72
N PHE A 38 20.53 6.54 -6.13
CA PHE A 38 22.00 6.56 -6.01
C PHE A 38 22.67 7.50 -7.01
N PHE A 39 22.01 7.82 -8.13
CA PHE A 39 22.56 8.70 -9.18
C PHE A 39 22.16 10.16 -8.97
N ILE A 40 21.10 10.42 -8.20
CA ILE A 40 20.57 11.76 -7.96
C ILE A 40 21.14 12.28 -6.64
N HIS A 41 21.83 13.42 -6.69
CA HIS A 41 22.31 14.09 -5.48
C HIS A 41 21.11 14.66 -4.70
N LYS A 42 20.93 14.20 -3.46
CA LYS A 42 19.93 14.75 -2.54
C LYS A 42 20.40 16.10 -2.02
N HIS A 43 19.53 17.09 -2.06
CA HIS A 43 19.72 18.33 -1.31
C HIS A 43 19.29 18.10 0.15
N ALA A 44 20.14 17.38 0.89
CA ALA A 44 19.97 17.18 2.32
C ALA A 44 20.16 18.51 3.06
N HIS A 45 19.19 18.88 3.90
CA HIS A 45 19.32 20.02 4.81
C HIS A 45 19.94 19.61 6.16
N PHE A 46 19.85 18.31 6.50
CA PHE A 46 20.34 17.75 7.74
C PHE A 46 21.23 16.53 7.46
N SER A 47 22.27 16.32 8.28
CA SER A 47 23.28 15.26 8.08
C SER A 47 22.72 13.82 8.07
N TRP A 48 21.53 13.59 8.63
CA TRP A 48 20.86 12.28 8.59
C TRP A 48 20.08 12.03 7.29
N GLU A 49 19.76 13.07 6.52
CA GLU A 49 19.08 12.95 5.22
C GLU A 49 20.03 12.51 4.11
N GLU A 50 21.34 12.64 4.34
CA GLU A 50 22.39 12.14 3.46
C GLU A 50 22.48 10.61 3.44
N TRP A 51 21.80 9.93 4.38
CA TRP A 51 21.78 8.47 4.38
C TRP A 51 21.13 7.93 3.10
N PRO A 52 21.76 6.92 2.47
CA PRO A 52 21.18 6.28 1.29
C PRO A 52 19.80 5.73 1.65
N GLU A 53 18.84 5.91 0.74
CA GLU A 53 17.46 5.42 0.86
C GLU A 53 16.67 5.92 2.09
N PHE A 54 17.17 6.95 2.80
CA PHE A 54 16.53 7.47 4.03
C PHE A 54 15.04 7.75 3.85
N TYR A 55 14.66 8.46 2.77
CA TYR A 55 13.27 8.83 2.52
C TYR A 55 12.37 7.64 2.19
N ALA A 56 12.89 6.63 1.48
CA ALA A 56 12.15 5.42 1.16
C ALA A 56 11.83 4.63 2.44
N VAL A 57 12.83 4.44 3.31
CA VAL A 57 12.66 3.77 4.60
C VAL A 57 11.75 4.57 5.52
N PHE A 58 11.96 5.88 5.63
CA PHE A 58 11.15 6.76 6.47
C PHE A 58 9.67 6.74 6.04
N GLY A 59 9.39 6.90 4.75
CA GLY A 59 8.03 6.87 4.21
C GLY A 59 7.34 5.52 4.48
N PHE A 60 8.07 4.41 4.31
CA PHE A 60 7.56 3.08 4.62
C PHE A 60 7.22 2.91 6.11
N VAL A 61 8.13 3.31 7.00
CA VAL A 61 7.92 3.21 8.46
C VAL A 61 6.72 4.06 8.87
N VAL A 62 6.64 5.31 8.42
CA VAL A 62 5.51 6.21 8.71
C VAL A 62 4.20 5.61 8.22
N LEU A 63 4.16 5.08 7.00
CA LEU A 63 2.96 4.44 6.44
C LEU A 63 2.52 3.25 7.30
N VAL A 64 3.44 2.35 7.66
CA VAL A 64 3.14 1.19 8.52
C VAL A 64 2.62 1.64 9.87
N LEU A 65 3.25 2.62 10.51
CA LEU A 65 2.81 3.15 11.80
C LEU A 65 1.40 3.74 11.72
N ILE A 66 1.07 4.49 10.65
CA ILE A 66 -0.27 5.04 10.45
C ILE A 66 -1.31 3.93 10.26
N VAL A 67 -1.01 2.89 9.47
CA VAL A 67 -1.93 1.76 9.29
C VAL A 67 -2.15 1.00 10.59
N LEU A 68 -1.09 0.78 11.38
CA LEU A 68 -1.20 0.16 12.70
C LEU A 68 -2.01 1.05 13.66
N ALA A 69 -1.75 2.35 13.69
CA ALA A 69 -2.52 3.29 14.50
C ALA A 69 -4.00 3.29 14.10
N ALA A 70 -4.32 3.28 12.81
CA ALA A 70 -5.69 3.17 12.32
C ALA A 70 -6.35 1.86 12.77
N LYS A 71 -5.63 0.74 12.65
CA LYS A 71 -6.16 -0.58 13.01
C LYS A 71 -6.35 -0.78 14.52
N TYR A 72 -5.42 -0.30 15.34
CA TYR A 72 -5.36 -0.62 16.78
C TYR A 72 -5.87 0.50 17.68
N ILE A 73 -5.80 1.76 17.24
CA ILE A 73 -6.23 2.92 18.02
C ILE A 73 -7.56 3.42 17.48
N LEU A 74 -7.62 3.74 16.18
CA LEU A 74 -8.81 4.36 15.61
C LEU A 74 -9.98 3.37 15.53
N ARG A 75 -9.74 2.13 15.09
CA ARG A 75 -10.78 1.11 14.96
C ARG A 75 -11.59 0.89 16.24
N PRO A 76 -11.00 0.63 17.43
CA PRO A 76 -11.79 0.44 18.65
C PRO A 76 -12.46 1.73 19.14
N ILE A 77 -11.93 2.91 18.82
CA ILE A 77 -12.58 4.19 19.16
C ILE A 77 -13.82 4.42 18.30
N VAL A 78 -13.75 4.06 17.02
CA VAL A 78 -14.83 4.25 16.04
C VAL A 78 -15.87 3.12 16.11
N GLU A 79 -15.47 1.93 16.54
CA GLU A 79 -16.36 0.79 16.70
C GLU A 79 -17.48 1.12 17.69
N ARG A 80 -18.69 1.25 17.14
CA ARG A 80 -19.90 1.61 17.86
C ARG A 80 -20.58 0.33 18.34
N ARG A 81 -21.26 0.41 19.50
CA ARG A 81 -22.04 -0.72 19.99
C ARG A 81 -23.20 -1.01 19.04
N GLU A 82 -23.52 -2.29 18.89
CA GLU A 82 -24.54 -2.83 17.97
C GLU A 82 -25.94 -2.22 18.24
N ASP A 83 -26.21 -1.93 19.50
CA ASP A 83 -27.42 -1.39 20.11
C ASP A 83 -27.60 0.13 19.92
N TYR A 84 -26.82 0.79 19.06
CA TYR A 84 -26.91 2.25 18.87
C TYR A 84 -28.14 2.70 18.04
N TYR A 85 -28.77 1.80 17.27
CA TYR A 85 -29.92 2.11 16.40
C TYR A 85 -31.19 1.31 16.74
N ASP A 86 -31.13 0.47 17.77
CA ASP A 86 -32.31 -0.12 18.41
C ASP A 86 -32.89 0.88 19.45
#